data_AF-A0A834M401-F1
#
_entry.id   AF-A0A834M401-F1
#
_cell.length_a   1.000
_cell.length_b   1.000
_cell.length_c   1.000
_cell.angle_alpha   90.00
_cell.angle_beta   90.00
_cell.angle_gamma   90.00
#
_symmetry.space_group_name_H-M   'P 1'
#
loop_
_entity.id
_entity.type
_entity.pdbx_description
1 polymer ?
#
loop_
_entity_poly.entity_id
_entity_poly.type
_entity_poly.pdbx_seq_one_letter_code
_entity_poly.pdbx_strand_id
1 'polypeptide(L)'
;MIPFPRYGVHIILILYFVYTIEFTNSFQGFIITALTTPKYKKNIDTLDELMQNDIPIYTERSFLEYITESYRDHFYYMHHSEQEDNLRNLKFGAAYMVPEFWLNLLLKNKTRSGIYYSQYYHVVREKLSGAAPLTYLVRNKSPYRSVLGDLSVRRLDFGLDLEFGKTKPFIKKSKSPVILTLRHFWGAQILFEFGMGCALLIFILEILYSKYFVRN
;
A
#
# COMPACT_ATOMS: atom_id res chain seq x y z
N MET A 1 54.69 -31.57 24.55
CA MET A 1 53.57 -31.57 23.57
C MET A 1 52.56 -32.61 24.08
N ILE A 2 51.49 -32.17 24.74
CA ILE A 2 50.48 -33.09 25.31
C ILE A 2 49.60 -33.56 24.14
N PRO A 3 49.44 -34.88 23.91
CA PRO A 3 48.57 -35.35 22.84
C PRO A 3 47.12 -34.95 23.18
N PHE A 4 46.57 -34.02 22.41
CA PHE A 4 45.14 -33.72 22.46
C PHE A 4 44.39 -35.05 22.27
N PRO A 5 43.49 -35.45 23.20
CA PRO A 5 42.80 -36.72 23.08
C PRO A 5 41.94 -36.68 21.82
N ARG A 6 42.14 -37.64 20.90
CA ARG A 6 41.40 -37.73 19.62
C ARG A 6 39.88 -37.66 19.82
N TYR A 7 39.40 -38.18 20.94
CA TYR A 7 37.99 -38.11 21.36
C TYR A 7 37.48 -36.69 21.62
N GLY A 8 38.33 -35.79 22.15
CA GLY A 8 37.96 -34.40 22.40
C GLY A 8 37.66 -33.63 21.10
N VAL A 9 38.42 -33.89 20.03
CA VAL A 9 38.17 -33.29 18.71
C VAL A 9 36.83 -33.73 18.13
N HIS A 10 36.49 -35.02 18.26
CA HIS A 10 35.21 -35.53 17.78
C HIS A 10 34.02 -34.94 18.55
N ILE A 11 34.13 -34.78 19.86
CA ILE A 11 33.08 -34.17 20.68
C ILE A 11 32.87 -32.70 20.27
N ILE A 12 33.96 -31.95 20.08
CA ILE A 12 33.88 -30.55 19.63
C ILE A 12 33.23 -30.45 18.25
N LEU A 13 33.61 -31.33 17.31
CA LEU A 13 33.00 -31.36 15.98
C LEU A 13 31.50 -31.66 16.05
N ILE A 14 31.09 -32.64 16.85
CA ILE A 14 29.66 -32.98 17.02
C ILE A 14 28.90 -31.78 17.59
N LEU A 15 29.42 -31.14 18.62
CA LEU A 15 28.80 -29.94 19.21
C LEU A 15 28.70 -28.79 18.20
N TYR A 16 29.74 -28.59 17.39
CA TYR A 16 29.73 -27.58 16.33
C TYR A 16 28.68 -27.89 15.24
N PHE A 17 28.54 -29.15 14.84
CA PHE A 17 27.52 -29.57 13.87
C PHE A 17 26.11 -29.33 14.41
N VAL A 18 25.84 -29.75 15.66
CA VAL A 18 24.55 -29.52 16.32
C VAL A 18 24.26 -28.02 16.39
N TYR A 19 25.24 -27.22 16.84
CA TYR A 19 25.11 -25.76 16.89
C TYR A 19 24.78 -25.15 15.51
N THR A 20 25.47 -25.58 14.45
CA THR A 20 25.26 -25.07 13.10
C THR A 20 23.85 -25.39 12.59
N ILE A 21 23.36 -26.60 12.88
CA ILE A 21 21.99 -27.02 12.52
C ILE A 21 20.96 -26.16 13.26
N GLU A 22 21.09 -26.04 14.58
CA GLU A 22 20.17 -25.25 15.42
C GLU A 22 20.14 -23.78 15.02
N PHE A 23 21.31 -23.19 14.79
CA PHE A 23 21.43 -21.80 14.36
C PHE A 23 20.79 -21.58 12.99
N THR A 24 21.05 -22.47 12.03
CA THR A 24 20.48 -22.38 10.68
C THR A 24 18.96 -22.52 10.72
N ASN A 25 18.44 -23.49 11.47
CA ASN A 25 17.00 -23.71 11.64
C ASN A 25 16.34 -22.50 12.31
N SER A 26 16.95 -21.95 13.36
CA SER A 26 16.44 -20.77 14.06
C SER A 26 16.40 -19.54 13.16
N PHE A 27 17.46 -19.32 12.38
CA PHE A 27 17.53 -18.21 11.43
C PHE A 27 16.48 -18.34 10.31
N GLN A 28 16.32 -19.54 9.74
CA GLN A 28 15.26 -19.80 8.76
C GLN A 28 13.87 -19.59 9.35
N GLY A 29 13.62 -20.10 10.57
CA GLY A 29 12.35 -19.89 11.28
C GLY A 29 12.05 -18.42 11.52
N PHE A 30 13.05 -17.63 11.91
CA PHE A 30 12.93 -16.18 12.04
C PHE A 30 12.59 -15.50 10.71
N ILE A 31 13.27 -15.85 9.61
CA ILE A 31 12.98 -15.30 8.28
C ILE A 31 11.56 -15.65 7.85
N ILE A 32 11.16 -16.92 7.96
CA ILE A 32 9.81 -17.36 7.60
C ILE A 32 8.79 -16.58 8.43
N THR A 33 9.00 -16.46 9.74
CA THR A 33 8.12 -15.69 10.62
C THR A 33 8.07 -14.22 10.19
N ALA A 34 9.20 -13.58 9.89
CA ALA A 34 9.23 -12.19 9.44
C ALA A 34 8.52 -11.97 8.08
N LEU A 35 8.58 -12.95 7.18
CA LEU A 35 7.95 -12.89 5.85
C LEU A 35 6.46 -13.25 5.88
N THR A 36 6.07 -14.16 6.77
CA THR A 36 4.70 -14.66 6.92
C THR A 36 3.89 -13.83 7.90
N THR A 37 4.54 -13.15 8.86
CA THR A 37 3.87 -12.22 9.77
C THR A 37 3.34 -11.07 8.92
N PRO A 38 2.02 -10.97 8.77
CA PRO A 38 1.43 -9.94 7.94
C PRO A 38 1.72 -8.58 8.57
N LYS A 39 2.52 -7.76 7.89
CA LYS A 39 2.58 -6.32 8.17
C LYS A 39 1.27 -5.70 7.66
N TYR A 40 0.19 -5.89 8.42
CA TYR A 40 -1.02 -5.12 8.20
C TYR A 40 -0.68 -3.67 8.53
N LYS A 41 -0.39 -2.85 7.51
CA LYS A 41 -0.66 -1.42 7.67
C LYS A 41 -2.15 -1.33 7.95
N LYS A 42 -2.52 -0.85 9.13
CA LYS A 42 -3.90 -0.59 9.47
C LYS A 42 -4.45 0.32 8.37
N ASN A 43 -5.37 -0.20 7.56
CA ASN A 43 -6.03 0.63 6.57
C ASN A 43 -6.86 1.65 7.33
N ILE A 44 -6.72 2.91 6.95
CA ILE A 44 -7.54 3.98 7.49
C ILE A 44 -8.94 3.81 6.88
N ASP A 45 -9.89 3.37 7.69
CA ASP A 45 -11.23 2.98 7.24
C ASP A 45 -12.34 3.90 7.82
N THR A 46 -11.97 4.87 8.67
CA THR A 46 -12.87 5.86 9.28
C THR A 46 -12.33 7.29 9.16
N LEU A 47 -13.22 8.28 9.27
CA LEU A 47 -12.87 9.69 9.30
C LEU A 47 -12.01 10.03 10.52
N ASP A 48 -12.35 9.50 11.69
CA ASP A 48 -11.59 9.74 12.93
C ASP A 48 -10.14 9.27 12.79
N GLU A 49 -9.90 8.15 12.11
CA GLU A 49 -8.54 7.67 11.83
C GLU A 49 -7.79 8.56 10.82
N LEU A 50 -8.47 9.16 9.83
CA LEU A 50 -7.83 10.14 8.94
C LEU A 50 -7.35 11.36 9.71
N MET A 51 -8.18 11.83 10.64
CA MET A 51 -7.89 12.99 11.49
C MET A 51 -6.76 12.72 12.48
N GLN A 52 -6.76 11.56 13.14
CA GLN A 52 -5.69 11.17 14.08
C GLN A 52 -4.31 11.04 13.42
N ASN A 53 -4.25 10.83 12.10
CA ASN A 53 -3.01 10.72 11.34
C ASN A 53 -2.59 12.03 10.66
N ASP A 54 -3.24 13.16 10.96
CA ASP A 54 -2.99 14.49 10.38
C ASP A 54 -3.01 14.49 8.84
N ILE A 55 -3.86 13.66 8.23
CA ILE A 55 -3.98 13.58 6.76
C ILE A 55 -4.91 14.71 6.29
N PRO A 56 -4.46 15.62 5.39
CA PRO A 56 -5.32 16.67 4.88
C PRO A 56 -6.46 16.09 4.04
N ILE A 57 -7.68 16.51 4.32
CA ILE A 57 -8.88 16.08 3.60
C ILE A 57 -9.35 17.22 2.71
N TYR A 58 -9.30 17.04 1.39
CA TYR A 58 -9.76 18.04 0.44
C TYR A 58 -11.20 17.76 -0.01
N THR A 59 -11.98 18.83 -0.12
CA THR A 59 -13.37 18.75 -0.54
C THR A 59 -13.78 19.99 -1.34
N GLU A 60 -14.79 19.82 -2.19
CA GLU A 60 -15.40 20.93 -2.92
C GLU A 60 -16.26 21.78 -1.98
N ARG A 61 -16.40 23.08 -2.26
CA ARG A 61 -17.18 24.01 -1.43
C ARG A 61 -18.62 23.57 -1.23
N SER A 62 -19.21 22.98 -2.26
CA SER A 62 -20.57 22.42 -2.25
C SER A 62 -20.75 21.31 -1.21
N PHE A 63 -19.68 20.57 -0.88
CA PHE A 63 -19.74 19.48 0.08
C PHE A 63 -19.45 19.89 1.53
N LEU A 64 -18.85 21.07 1.75
CA LEU A 64 -18.59 21.63 3.10
C LEU A 64 -19.86 21.90 3.91
N GLU A 65 -21.02 21.98 3.25
CA GLU A 65 -22.33 22.16 3.90
C GLU A 65 -22.90 20.85 4.46
N TYR A 66 -22.43 19.70 3.96
CA TYR A 66 -22.88 18.37 4.40
C TYR A 66 -22.01 17.80 5.53
N ILE A 67 -20.95 18.51 5.92
CA ILE A 67 -20.04 18.11 6.99
C ILE A 67 -20.50 18.74 8.30
N THR A 68 -20.60 17.93 9.36
CA THR A 68 -20.91 18.41 10.71
C THR A 68 -19.89 19.48 11.13
N GLU A 69 -20.35 20.56 11.77
CA GLU A 69 -19.49 21.68 12.16
C GLU A 69 -18.25 21.25 12.96
N SER A 70 -18.37 20.21 13.81
CA SER A 70 -17.28 19.64 14.60
C SER A 70 -16.08 19.16 13.79
N TYR A 71 -16.28 18.80 12.52
CA TYR A 71 -15.23 18.25 11.66
C TYR A 71 -14.68 19.27 10.65
N ARG A 72 -15.29 20.45 10.54
CA ARG A 72 -15.05 21.40 9.43
C ARG A 72 -13.61 21.89 9.37
N ASP A 73 -12.95 22.07 10.51
CA ASP A 73 -11.57 22.58 10.61
C ASP A 73 -10.52 21.62 10.03
N HIS A 74 -10.89 20.36 9.79
CA HIS A 74 -10.00 19.34 9.22
C HIS A 74 -10.17 19.20 7.70
N PHE A 75 -11.14 19.90 7.11
CA PHE A 75 -11.40 19.89 5.67
C PHE A 75 -10.89 21.15 5.00
N TYR A 76 -10.12 20.95 3.94
CA TYR A 76 -9.58 22.02 3.12
C TYR A 76 -10.38 22.14 1.84
N TYR A 77 -10.77 23.37 1.51
CA TYR A 77 -11.40 23.67 0.24
C TYR A 77 -10.41 23.45 -0.90
N MET A 78 -10.86 22.72 -1.93
CA MET A 78 -10.16 22.57 -3.20
C MET A 78 -11.15 22.79 -4.34
N HIS A 79 -10.74 23.52 -5.38
CA HIS A 79 -11.59 23.73 -6.55
C HIS A 79 -11.75 22.42 -7.32
N HIS A 80 -12.92 22.18 -7.91
CA HIS A 80 -13.26 20.93 -8.59
C HIS A 80 -12.22 20.50 -9.65
N SER A 81 -11.77 21.45 -10.48
CA SER A 81 -10.77 21.18 -11.52
C SER A 81 -9.41 20.78 -10.93
N GLU A 82 -9.02 21.40 -9.82
CA GLU A 82 -7.75 21.09 -9.14
C GLU A 82 -7.83 19.72 -8.46
N GLN A 83 -8.96 19.39 -7.86
CA GLN A 83 -9.22 18.08 -7.27
C GLN A 83 -9.18 16.99 -8.34
N GLU A 84 -9.82 17.21 -9.49
CA GLU A 84 -9.79 16.29 -10.62
C GLU A 84 -8.36 16.11 -11.17
N ASP A 85 -7.61 17.18 -11.33
CA ASP A 85 -6.21 17.12 -11.76
C ASP A 85 -5.35 16.36 -10.75
N ASN A 86 -5.52 16.61 -9.46
CA ASN A 86 -4.79 15.90 -8.42
C ASN A 86 -5.11 14.39 -8.41
N LEU A 87 -6.38 14.03 -8.62
CA LEU A 87 -6.83 12.66 -8.67
C LEU A 87 -6.37 11.93 -9.95
N ARG A 88 -6.35 12.62 -11.09
CA ARG A 88 -5.84 12.06 -12.35
C ARG A 88 -4.32 11.92 -12.35
N ASN A 89 -3.62 12.83 -11.66
CA ASN A 89 -2.16 12.82 -11.56
C ASN A 89 -1.63 12.03 -10.35
N LEU A 90 -2.49 11.33 -9.61
CA LEU A 90 -2.13 10.46 -8.49
C LEU A 90 -1.28 11.16 -7.42
N LYS A 91 -1.61 12.41 -7.07
CA LYS A 91 -0.89 13.13 -6.00
C LYS A 91 -1.11 12.42 -4.66
N PHE A 92 -0.01 12.06 -4.00
CA PHE A 92 0.01 11.34 -2.73
C PHE A 92 -0.15 12.27 -1.53
N GLY A 93 -0.58 11.70 -0.40
CA GLY A 93 -0.53 12.35 0.92
C GLY A 93 -1.78 13.13 1.31
N ALA A 94 -2.90 12.95 0.62
CA ALA A 94 -4.17 13.58 0.97
C ALA A 94 -5.36 12.64 0.76
N ALA A 95 -6.43 12.89 1.51
CA ALA A 95 -7.72 12.28 1.29
C ALA A 95 -8.62 13.22 0.49
N TYR A 96 -9.52 12.67 -0.31
CA TYR A 96 -10.43 13.43 -1.17
C TYR A 96 -11.87 13.00 -0.91
N MET A 97 -12.71 13.97 -0.56
CA MET A 97 -14.15 13.76 -0.51
C MET A 97 -14.73 13.91 -1.91
N VAL A 98 -15.36 12.86 -2.42
CA VAL A 98 -15.96 12.85 -3.76
C VAL A 98 -17.33 12.14 -3.73
N PRO A 99 -18.26 12.51 -4.63
CA PRO A 99 -19.50 11.79 -4.80
C PRO A 99 -19.29 10.32 -5.18
N GLU A 100 -20.11 9.42 -4.61
CA GLU A 100 -20.00 7.97 -4.85
C GLU A 100 -20.13 7.60 -6.34
N PHE A 101 -20.98 8.30 -7.10
CA PHE A 101 -21.12 8.06 -8.54
C PHE A 101 -19.81 8.34 -9.29
N TRP A 102 -19.12 9.43 -8.95
CA TRP A 102 -17.90 9.86 -9.61
C TRP A 102 -16.73 8.96 -9.20
N LEU A 103 -16.67 8.57 -7.92
CA LEU A 103 -15.74 7.56 -7.43
C LEU A 103 -15.87 6.25 -8.21
N ASN A 104 -17.08 5.74 -8.37
CA ASN A 104 -17.33 4.50 -9.11
C ASN A 104 -16.90 4.60 -10.58
N LEU A 105 -17.08 5.77 -11.20
CA LEU A 105 -16.63 6.02 -12.57
C LEU A 105 -15.11 6.10 -12.66
N LEU A 106 -14.47 6.81 -11.72
CA LEU A 106 -13.01 6.93 -11.64
C LEU A 106 -12.35 5.55 -11.49
N LEU A 107 -12.82 4.73 -10.54
CA LEU A 107 -12.24 3.41 -10.24
C LEU A 107 -12.35 2.40 -11.40
N LYS A 108 -13.33 2.60 -12.29
CA LYS A 108 -13.51 1.82 -13.53
C LYS A 108 -12.62 2.30 -14.67
N ASN A 109 -12.15 3.55 -14.62
CA ASN A 109 -11.30 4.12 -15.65
C ASN A 109 -9.84 3.70 -15.48
N LYS A 110 -9.10 3.79 -16.60
CA LYS A 110 -7.65 3.56 -16.66
C LYS A 110 -6.89 4.89 -16.65
N THR A 111 -5.74 4.87 -16.01
CA THR A 111 -4.71 5.91 -16.12
C THR A 111 -4.09 5.90 -17.53
N ARG A 112 -3.25 6.91 -17.84
CA ARG A 112 -2.51 6.98 -19.12
C ARG A 112 -1.59 5.77 -19.34
N SER A 113 -1.13 5.11 -18.27
CA SER A 113 -0.32 3.89 -18.34
C SER A 113 -1.15 2.61 -18.54
N GLY A 114 -2.48 2.71 -18.64
CA GLY A 114 -3.38 1.58 -18.83
C GLY A 114 -3.78 0.84 -17.57
N ILE A 115 -3.34 1.30 -16.39
CA ILE A 115 -3.65 0.70 -15.08
C ILE A 115 -4.92 1.33 -14.51
N TYR A 116 -5.82 0.53 -13.94
CA TYR A 116 -7.05 1.02 -13.32
C TYR A 116 -6.78 1.87 -12.07
N TYR A 117 -7.54 2.96 -11.90
CA TYR A 117 -7.43 3.81 -10.71
C TYR A 117 -7.71 3.09 -9.38
N SER A 118 -8.48 1.99 -9.43
CA SER A 118 -8.74 1.12 -8.27
C SER A 118 -7.49 0.46 -7.68
N GLN A 119 -6.35 0.47 -8.38
CA GLN A 119 -5.09 -0.01 -7.82
C GLN A 119 -4.33 1.06 -7.02
N TYR A 120 -4.67 2.34 -7.20
CA TYR A 120 -3.98 3.45 -6.56
C TYR A 120 -4.76 4.06 -5.40
N TYR A 121 -6.10 3.99 -5.44
CA TYR A 121 -6.96 4.59 -4.42
C TYR A 121 -7.56 3.54 -3.49
N HIS A 122 -7.45 3.79 -2.18
CA HIS A 122 -8.22 3.10 -1.16
C HIS A 122 -9.52 3.86 -0.91
N VAL A 123 -10.63 3.13 -0.83
CA VAL A 123 -11.95 3.71 -0.53
C VAL A 123 -12.26 3.46 0.93
N VAL A 124 -12.35 4.54 1.70
CA VAL A 124 -12.80 4.53 3.10
C VAL A 124 -14.23 3.97 3.15
N ARG A 125 -14.49 3.04 4.08
CA ARG A 125 -15.78 2.33 4.15
C ARG A 125 -16.89 3.21 4.70
N GLU A 126 -16.54 4.11 5.61
CA GLU A 126 -17.45 5.08 6.20
C GLU A 126 -17.96 6.05 5.13
N LYS A 127 -19.28 6.19 5.03
CA LYS A 127 -19.92 7.15 4.13
C LYS A 127 -20.24 8.42 4.92
N LEU A 128 -19.65 9.53 4.51
CA LEU A 128 -19.76 10.83 5.19
C LEU A 128 -21.14 11.49 5.03
N SER A 129 -21.89 11.18 3.98
CA SER A 129 -23.26 11.67 3.78
C SER A 129 -24.11 10.57 3.16
N GLY A 130 -25.33 10.40 3.68
CA GLY A 130 -26.37 9.66 2.99
C GLY A 130 -26.63 10.33 1.64
N ALA A 131 -26.50 9.56 0.56
CA ALA A 131 -26.73 9.90 -0.84
C ALA A 131 -27.33 11.31 -1.09
N ALA A 132 -26.61 12.17 -1.80
CA ALA A 132 -27.23 13.29 -2.49
C ALA A 132 -27.78 12.77 -3.83
N PRO A 133 -29.07 12.40 -3.95
CA PRO A 133 -29.61 11.97 -5.23
C PRO A 133 -29.59 13.15 -6.20
N LEU A 134 -29.02 12.93 -7.39
CA LEU A 134 -29.19 13.86 -8.50
C LEU A 134 -30.66 13.83 -8.91
N THR A 135 -31.32 14.99 -8.92
CA THR A 135 -32.72 15.13 -9.32
C THR A 135 -32.88 16.17 -10.42
N TYR A 136 -33.96 16.10 -11.17
CA TYR A 136 -34.29 17.10 -12.19
C TYR A 136 -34.85 18.36 -11.53
N LEU A 137 -34.30 19.52 -11.89
CA LEU A 137 -34.82 20.82 -11.46
C LEU A 137 -35.60 21.48 -12.60
N VAL A 138 -36.86 21.84 -12.34
CA VAL A 138 -37.65 22.70 -13.24
C VAL A 138 -38.34 23.81 -12.46
N ARG A 139 -38.57 24.96 -13.10
CA ARG A 139 -39.33 26.07 -12.48
C ARG A 139 -40.75 25.60 -12.13
N ASN A 140 -41.29 26.05 -11.00
CA ASN A 140 -42.60 25.63 -10.50
C ASN A 140 -43.77 25.80 -11.49
N LYS A 141 -43.71 26.82 -12.36
CA LYS A 141 -44.71 27.12 -13.40
C LYS A 141 -44.37 26.52 -14.77
N SER A 142 -43.36 25.66 -14.86
CA SER A 142 -42.97 25.03 -16.12
C SER A 142 -44.07 24.06 -16.60
N PRO A 143 -44.46 24.11 -17.89
CA PRO A 143 -45.38 23.13 -18.46
C PRO A 143 -44.81 21.70 -18.45
N TYR A 144 -43.49 21.55 -18.29
CA TYR A 144 -42.80 20.27 -18.23
C TYR A 144 -42.79 19.62 -16.83
N ARG A 145 -43.34 20.28 -15.81
CA ARG A 145 -43.36 19.75 -14.44
C ARG A 145 -44.16 18.45 -14.34
N SER A 146 -45.34 18.38 -14.95
CA SER A 146 -46.17 17.17 -14.98
C SER A 146 -45.51 16.06 -15.79
N VAL A 147 -44.94 16.41 -16.95
CA VAL A 147 -44.26 15.47 -17.85
C VAL A 147 -43.04 14.82 -17.19
N LEU A 148 -42.19 15.60 -16.52
CA LEU A 148 -41.01 15.06 -15.83
C LEU A 148 -41.36 14.25 -14.58
N GLY A 149 -42.43 14.64 -13.87
CA GLY A 149 -42.99 13.84 -12.77
C GLY A 149 -43.41 12.46 -13.26
N ASP A 150 -44.23 12.39 -14.30
CA ASP A 150 -44.67 11.12 -14.90
C ASP A 150 -43.51 10.29 -15.45
N LEU A 151 -42.52 10.93 -16.08
CA LEU A 151 -41.33 10.24 -16.58
C LEU A 151 -40.48 9.65 -15.45
N SER A 152 -40.34 10.34 -14.31
CA SER A 152 -39.59 9.83 -13.16
C SER A 152 -40.23 8.58 -12.56
N VAL A 153 -41.56 8.57 -12.44
CA VAL A 153 -42.33 7.42 -11.94
C VAL A 153 -42.24 6.25 -12.92
N ARG A 154 -42.49 6.50 -14.20
CA ARG A 154 -42.38 5.45 -15.24
C ARG A 154 -40.98 4.85 -15.30
N ARG A 155 -39.94 5.67 -15.19
CA ARG A 155 -38.54 5.21 -15.17
C ARG A 155 -38.27 4.25 -14.00
N LEU A 156 -38.84 4.52 -12.83
CA LEU A 156 -38.78 3.61 -11.67
C LEU A 156 -39.57 2.33 -11.92
N ASP A 157 -40.79 2.43 -12.44
CA ASP A 157 -41.66 1.28 -12.73
C ASP A 157 -41.05 0.31 -13.76
N PHE A 158 -40.33 0.85 -14.75
CA PHE A 158 -39.60 0.06 -15.75
C PHE A 158 -38.23 -0.43 -15.26
N GLY A 159 -37.82 -0.13 -14.03
CA GLY A 159 -36.54 -0.53 -13.48
C GLY A 159 -35.33 0.11 -14.15
N LEU A 160 -35.51 1.22 -14.87
CA LEU A 160 -34.45 1.90 -15.64
C LEU A 160 -33.43 2.62 -14.73
N ASP A 161 -33.67 2.70 -13.42
CA ASP A 161 -32.74 3.25 -12.43
C ASP A 161 -31.69 2.24 -11.91
N LEU A 162 -31.71 0.98 -12.36
CA LEU A 162 -31.07 -0.10 -11.63
C LEU A 162 -29.56 -0.31 -11.83
N GLU A 163 -28.84 0.36 -12.74
CA GLU A 163 -27.50 -0.15 -13.13
C GLU A 163 -26.30 0.78 -12.97
N PHE A 164 -26.45 2.10 -12.79
CA PHE A 164 -25.27 2.97 -12.72
C PHE A 164 -24.51 2.94 -11.37
N GLY A 165 -25.07 2.30 -10.33
CA GLY A 165 -24.48 2.31 -8.97
C GLY A 165 -24.30 0.95 -8.29
N LYS A 166 -24.82 -0.16 -8.85
CA LYS A 166 -24.74 -1.50 -8.22
C LYS A 166 -23.48 -2.30 -8.56
N THR A 167 -22.46 -1.69 -9.16
CA THR A 167 -21.17 -2.36 -9.27
C THR A 167 -20.51 -2.35 -7.91
N LYS A 168 -20.54 -3.51 -7.23
CA LYS A 168 -19.72 -3.76 -6.03
C LYS A 168 -18.33 -3.18 -6.31
N PRO A 169 -17.79 -2.32 -5.41
CA PRO A 169 -16.47 -1.77 -5.62
C PRO A 169 -15.51 -2.93 -5.83
N PHE A 170 -14.68 -2.83 -6.87
CA PHE A 170 -13.61 -3.79 -7.17
C PHE A 170 -12.53 -3.64 -6.08
N ILE A 171 -12.85 -3.99 -4.84
CA ILE A 171 -11.89 -4.10 -3.75
C ILE A 171 -11.16 -5.41 -3.98
N LYS A 172 -10.19 -5.37 -4.91
CA LYS A 172 -9.24 -6.46 -5.02
C LYS A 172 -8.43 -6.39 -3.73
N LYS A 173 -8.72 -7.29 -2.78
CA LYS A 173 -7.91 -7.47 -1.58
C LYS A 173 -6.46 -7.59 -2.03
N SER A 174 -5.65 -6.55 -1.78
CA SER A 174 -4.21 -6.61 -1.97
C SER A 174 -3.68 -7.61 -0.96
N LYS A 175 -3.66 -8.89 -1.37
CA LYS A 175 -2.98 -9.98 -0.69
C LYS A 175 -1.81 -10.41 -1.57
N SER A 176 -1.05 -9.44 -2.09
CA SER A 176 0.24 -9.78 -2.66
C SER A 176 1.16 -10.09 -1.46
N PRO A 177 1.67 -11.33 -1.30
CA PRO A 177 2.70 -11.59 -0.32
C PRO A 177 3.88 -10.65 -0.59
N VAL A 178 4.63 -10.27 0.45
CA VAL A 178 5.85 -9.46 0.27
C VAL A 178 6.79 -10.25 -0.63
N ILE A 179 6.93 -9.84 -1.89
CA ILE A 179 7.84 -10.48 -2.83
C ILE A 179 9.25 -10.03 -2.48
N LEU A 180 10.12 -10.98 -2.11
CA LEU A 180 11.55 -10.75 -1.93
C LEU A 180 12.16 -10.31 -3.26
N THR A 181 12.48 -9.04 -3.38
CA THR A 181 13.27 -8.49 -4.50
C THR A 181 14.76 -8.56 -4.21
N LEU A 182 15.59 -8.49 -5.26
CA LEU A 182 17.06 -8.45 -5.12
C LEU A 182 17.55 -7.38 -4.14
N ARG A 183 16.80 -6.30 -3.96
CA ARG A 183 17.12 -5.23 -3.00
C ARG A 183 17.29 -5.73 -1.57
N HIS A 184 16.54 -6.77 -1.17
CA HIS A 184 16.63 -7.35 0.17
C HIS A 184 17.91 -8.19 0.38
N PHE A 185 18.59 -8.59 -0.71
CA PHE A 185 19.83 -9.39 -0.68
C PHE A 185 21.10 -8.55 -0.79
N TRP A 186 21.00 -7.24 -1.00
CA TRP A 186 22.16 -6.36 -1.17
C TRP A 186 23.14 -6.41 0.02
N GLY A 187 22.63 -6.51 1.25
CA GLY A 187 23.50 -6.62 2.44
C GLY A 187 24.35 -7.88 2.42
N ALA A 188 23.79 -9.02 2.00
CA ALA A 188 24.52 -10.27 1.87
C ALA A 188 25.57 -10.19 0.74
N GLN A 189 25.23 -9.54 -0.37
CA GLN A 189 26.16 -9.32 -1.48
C GLN A 189 27.36 -8.47 -1.07
N ILE A 190 27.14 -7.36 -0.35
CA ILE A 190 28.22 -6.49 0.14
C ILE A 190 29.14 -7.26 1.09
N LEU A 191 28.56 -8.07 2.00
CA LEU A 191 29.35 -8.85 2.95
C LEU A 191 30.19 -9.92 2.26
N PHE A 192 29.66 -10.54 1.21
CA PHE A 192 30.39 -11.50 0.37
C PHE A 192 31.56 -10.83 -0.38
N GLU A 193 31.31 -9.71 -1.04
CA GLU A 193 32.34 -8.96 -1.79
C GLU A 193 33.45 -8.45 -0.85
N PHE A 194 33.07 -7.92 0.31
CA PHE A 194 34.02 -7.49 1.33
C PHE A 194 34.89 -8.65 1.83
N GLY A 195 34.28 -9.80 2.13
CA GLY A 195 34.99 -11.01 2.55
C GLY A 195 35.98 -11.50 1.50
N MET A 196 35.58 -11.48 0.22
CA MET A 196 36.45 -11.85 -0.90
C MET A 196 37.61 -10.86 -1.05
N GLY A 197 37.36 -9.55 -0.91
CA GLY A 197 38.41 -8.52 -0.92
C GLY A 197 39.44 -8.72 0.19
N CYS A 198 38.98 -8.99 1.41
CA CYS A 198 39.86 -9.30 2.54
C CYS A 198 40.69 -10.57 2.31
N ALA A 199 40.09 -11.63 1.78
CA ALA A 199 40.79 -12.87 1.47
C ALA A 199 41.89 -12.67 0.42
N LEU A 200 41.60 -11.91 -0.64
CA LEU A 200 42.60 -11.55 -1.66
C LEU A 200 43.73 -10.70 -1.08
N LEU A 201 43.42 -9.75 -0.22
CA LEU A 201 44.41 -8.90 0.44
C LEU A 201 45.34 -9.73 1.33
N ILE A 202 44.79 -10.63 2.16
CA ILE A 202 45.58 -11.55 2.99
C ILE A 202 46.49 -12.41 2.12
N PHE A 203 45.95 -12.98 1.03
CA PHE A 203 46.72 -13.79 0.10
C PHE A 203 47.90 -13.03 -0.52
N ILE A 204 47.70 -11.77 -0.93
CA ILE A 204 48.77 -10.91 -1.46
C ILE A 204 49.82 -10.63 -0.37
N LEU A 205 49.38 -10.29 0.85
CA LEU A 205 50.29 -10.05 1.97
C LEU A 205 51.13 -11.30 2.30
N GLU A 206 50.54 -12.49 2.24
CA GLU A 206 51.23 -13.74 2.52
C GLU A 206 52.27 -14.07 1.43
N ILE A 207 51.97 -13.79 0.16
CA ILE A 207 52.95 -13.88 -0.93
C ILE A 207 54.11 -12.92 -0.70
N LEU A 208 53.82 -11.66 -0.34
CA LEU A 208 54.84 -10.65 -0.09
C LEU A 208 55.72 -11.04 1.11
N TYR A 209 55.10 -11.48 2.20
CA TYR A 209 55.80 -11.94 3.39
C TYR A 209 56.71 -13.13 3.08
N SER A 210 56.19 -14.15 2.40
CA SER A 210 56.96 -15.32 1.97
C SER A 210 58.15 -14.94 1.08
N LYS A 211 57.96 -13.98 0.16
CA LYS A 211 59.01 -13.53 -0.75
C LYS A 211 60.13 -12.73 -0.06
N TYR A 212 59.77 -11.86 0.89
CA TYR A 212 60.73 -10.90 1.47
C TYR A 212 61.29 -11.30 2.84
N PHE A 213 60.57 -12.09 3.63
CA PHE A 213 60.97 -12.43 5.00
C PHE A 213 61.38 -13.88 5.20
N VAL A 214 60.89 -14.83 4.39
CA VAL A 214 61.22 -16.26 4.54
C VAL A 214 62.43 -16.67 3.68
N ARG A 215 62.79 -15.86 2.67
CA ARG A 215 63.87 -16.15 1.72
C ARG A 215 65.22 -15.48 2.03
N ASN A 216 65.30 -14.71 3.12
CA ASN A 216 66.55 -14.22 3.72
C ASN A 216 66.84 -15.03 4.98
#